data_AF-A0A828M7B3-F1
#
_entry.id   AF-A0A828M7B3-F1
#
_cell.length_a   1.000
_cell.length_b   1.000
_cell.length_c   1.000
_cell.angle_alpha   90.00
_cell.angle_beta   90.00
_cell.angle_gamma   90.00
#
_symmetry.space_group_name_H-M   'P 1'
#
loop_
_entity.id
_entity.type
_entity.pdbx_description
1 polymer ?
#
loop_
_entity_poly.entity_id
_entity_poly.type
_entity_poly.pdbx_seq_one_letter_code
_entity_poly.pdbx_strand_id
1 'polypeptide(L)'
;MHRIDTLTAVKDKFGPGKNGFTDGNLRTGRLATWLNSAMWDAIQEEICGVIEKAGIELNKEEHDQLYKAILLLVGGAINEEALLIKNNLSDVEDKDEAVENLGLKPTVDKAKNAVQRDGDTMTGELKIRGVNALRIFNEAFGLIFRRSEECLHLIPTRENQGENGDIGPLRPFTMNLRTGEITMSKVSVGGDSQVRGALGIGVQNALGGNSIAFGDNDTGLKQNGDGLLDVYANGQHVFRFQNGALQSNRAVNVSGRVTPSDYGNFDARYQTKTGGVQDVRYGSEMYYNPGGNEISWTFRSPSGHGLSGIYVQDTGRSSADNIGGVYYRPLQKLINGTWYNVASV
;
A
#
# COMPACT_ATOMS: atom_id res chain seq x y z
N MET A 1 -40.42 -34.24 78.73
CA MET A 1 -41.69 -33.99 79.44
C MET A 1 -42.52 -35.28 79.45
N HIS A 2 -43.17 -35.62 80.56
CA HIS A 2 -44.05 -36.80 80.65
C HIS A 2 -45.49 -36.42 81.00
N ARG A 3 -46.42 -37.38 80.88
CA ARG A 3 -47.83 -37.19 81.28
C ARG A 3 -47.96 -37.35 82.79
N ILE A 4 -48.94 -36.66 83.41
CA ILE A 4 -49.18 -36.79 84.84
C ILE A 4 -49.66 -38.19 85.19
N ASP A 5 -49.02 -38.81 86.18
CA ASP A 5 -49.14 -40.23 86.53
C ASP A 5 -49.44 -40.45 88.02
N THR A 6 -49.78 -39.38 88.74
CA THR A 6 -50.21 -39.46 90.14
C THR A 6 -51.55 -40.19 90.27
N LEU A 7 -51.82 -40.75 91.45
CA LEU A 7 -53.05 -41.52 91.72
C LEU A 7 -54.35 -40.72 91.50
N THR A 8 -54.28 -39.38 91.54
CA THR A 8 -55.41 -38.47 91.31
C THR A 8 -55.43 -37.89 89.89
N ALA A 9 -54.55 -38.36 89.00
CA ALA A 9 -54.61 -38.04 87.58
C ALA A 9 -55.90 -38.60 86.95
N VAL A 10 -56.45 -37.87 85.99
CA VAL A 10 -57.58 -38.36 85.21
C VAL A 10 -57.05 -39.33 84.17
N LYS A 11 -57.30 -40.62 84.37
CA LYS A 11 -56.95 -41.66 83.41
C LYS A 11 -57.60 -41.37 82.05
N ASP A 12 -56.80 -41.45 80.99
CA ASP A 12 -57.25 -41.35 79.58
C ASP A 12 -58.02 -40.05 79.21
N LYS A 13 -57.79 -38.94 79.94
CA LYS A 13 -58.48 -37.65 79.70
C LYS A 13 -58.42 -37.19 78.24
N PHE A 14 -57.33 -37.48 77.55
CA PHE A 14 -57.10 -37.08 76.15
C PHE A 14 -57.01 -38.29 75.19
N GLY A 15 -57.55 -39.45 75.59
CA GLY A 15 -57.49 -40.72 74.85
C GLY A 15 -56.65 -41.80 75.56
N PRO A 16 -56.65 -43.05 75.06
CA PRO A 16 -55.97 -44.18 75.70
C PRO A 16 -54.48 -43.89 76.00
N GLY A 17 -54.07 -44.07 77.25
CA GLY A 17 -52.73 -43.81 77.78
C GLY A 17 -52.40 -42.34 78.04
N LYS A 18 -53.33 -41.40 77.80
CA LYS A 18 -53.08 -39.95 77.88
C LYS A 18 -53.78 -39.32 79.08
N ASN A 19 -53.21 -39.56 80.25
CA ASN A 19 -53.68 -39.01 81.52
C ASN A 19 -53.59 -37.47 81.53
N GLY A 20 -54.47 -36.81 82.30
CA GLY A 20 -54.51 -35.35 82.39
C GLY A 20 -54.96 -34.80 83.76
N PHE A 21 -54.77 -33.49 83.94
CA PHE A 21 -55.08 -32.78 85.18
C PHE A 21 -56.58 -32.56 85.40
N THR A 22 -57.01 -32.43 86.66
CA THR A 22 -58.34 -31.97 87.07
C THR A 22 -58.24 -31.10 88.31
N ASP A 23 -59.11 -30.09 88.41
CA ASP A 23 -59.21 -29.21 89.59
C ASP A 23 -59.86 -29.90 90.81
N GLY A 24 -60.29 -31.17 90.63
CA GLY A 24 -61.08 -31.90 91.61
C GLY A 24 -62.55 -31.48 91.60
N ASN A 25 -63.36 -32.12 92.43
CA ASN A 25 -64.76 -31.80 92.64
C ASN A 25 -65.18 -32.26 94.04
N LEU A 26 -65.31 -31.30 94.96
CA LEU A 26 -65.67 -31.54 96.36
C LEU A 26 -67.03 -32.24 96.51
N ARG A 27 -67.97 -31.98 95.60
CA ARG A 27 -69.33 -32.56 95.65
C ARG A 27 -69.38 -34.03 95.26
N THR A 28 -68.40 -34.49 94.47
CA THR A 28 -68.30 -35.90 94.04
C THR A 28 -67.15 -36.65 94.72
N GLY A 29 -66.51 -36.04 95.74
CA GLY A 29 -65.36 -36.61 96.43
C GLY A 29 -64.09 -36.76 95.56
N ARG A 30 -64.04 -36.13 94.39
CA ARG A 30 -62.90 -36.24 93.46
C ARG A 30 -61.81 -35.28 93.89
N LEU A 31 -60.63 -35.79 94.20
CA LEU A 31 -59.47 -34.96 94.53
C LEU A 31 -58.95 -34.22 93.30
N ALA A 32 -58.38 -33.04 93.52
CA ALA A 32 -57.57 -32.36 92.51
C ALA A 32 -56.34 -33.21 92.17
N THR A 33 -55.84 -33.08 90.93
CA THR A 33 -54.64 -33.80 90.52
C THR A 33 -53.45 -33.35 91.35
N TRP A 34 -52.79 -34.32 91.98
CA TRP A 34 -51.58 -34.10 92.74
C TRP A 34 -50.43 -33.88 91.79
N LEU A 35 -49.58 -32.92 92.14
CA LEU A 35 -48.32 -32.69 91.47
C LEU A 35 -47.26 -33.51 92.20
N ASN A 36 -46.41 -34.21 91.45
CA ASN A 36 -45.26 -34.94 91.98
C ASN A 36 -43.96 -34.23 91.57
N SER A 37 -42.87 -34.55 92.28
CA SER A 37 -41.55 -34.02 91.96
C SER A 37 -41.14 -34.39 90.53
N ALA A 38 -41.39 -35.64 90.12
CA ALA A 38 -41.06 -36.12 88.77
C ALA A 38 -41.60 -35.20 87.65
N MET A 39 -42.84 -34.71 87.76
CA MET A 39 -43.40 -33.77 86.77
C MET A 39 -42.71 -32.41 86.80
N TRP A 40 -42.42 -31.88 87.99
CA TRP A 40 -41.76 -30.58 88.13
C TRP A 40 -40.28 -30.64 87.71
N ASP A 41 -39.58 -31.71 88.06
CA ASP A 41 -38.23 -32.02 87.61
C ASP A 41 -38.23 -32.12 86.08
N ALA A 42 -39.18 -32.84 85.48
CA ALA A 42 -39.28 -32.95 84.03
C ALA A 42 -39.59 -31.62 83.32
N ILE A 43 -40.34 -30.69 83.93
CA ILE A 43 -40.55 -29.35 83.37
C ILE A 43 -39.28 -28.51 83.50
N GLN A 44 -38.64 -28.56 84.67
CA GLN A 44 -37.39 -27.86 84.94
C GLN A 44 -36.32 -28.31 83.95
N GLU A 45 -36.07 -29.61 83.83
CA GLU A 45 -35.03 -30.15 82.95
C GLU A 45 -35.30 -29.91 81.46
N GLU A 46 -36.56 -29.80 81.02
CA GLU A 46 -36.86 -29.40 79.62
C GLU A 46 -36.54 -27.92 79.36
N ILE A 47 -36.76 -27.06 80.35
CA ILE A 47 -36.43 -25.62 80.24
C ILE A 47 -34.92 -25.41 80.41
N CYS A 48 -34.32 -25.99 81.45
CA CYS A 48 -32.89 -25.97 81.72
C CYS A 48 -32.10 -26.58 80.56
N GLY A 49 -32.55 -27.72 80.03
CA GLY A 49 -31.89 -28.37 78.90
C GLY A 49 -31.86 -27.52 77.63
N VAL A 50 -32.84 -26.64 77.39
CA VAL A 50 -32.77 -25.66 76.28
C VAL A 50 -31.73 -24.57 76.57
N ILE A 51 -31.66 -24.09 77.81
CA ILE A 51 -30.72 -23.04 78.25
C ILE A 51 -29.27 -23.55 78.18
N GLU A 52 -29.02 -24.73 78.72
CA GLU A 52 -27.70 -25.37 78.73
C GLU A 52 -27.24 -25.75 77.32
N LYS A 53 -28.14 -26.25 76.45
CA LYS A 53 -27.82 -26.49 75.03
C LYS A 53 -27.45 -25.23 74.27
N ALA A 54 -27.98 -24.07 74.67
CA ALA A 54 -27.56 -22.78 74.14
C ALA A 54 -26.21 -22.30 74.70
N GLY A 55 -25.58 -23.06 75.60
CA GLY A 55 -24.31 -22.72 76.24
C GLY A 55 -24.42 -21.69 77.36
N ILE A 56 -25.63 -21.43 77.88
CA ILE A 56 -25.85 -20.50 79.00
C ILE A 56 -25.80 -21.28 80.32
N GLU A 57 -25.07 -20.74 81.30
CA GLU A 57 -25.05 -21.28 82.66
C GLU A 57 -26.33 -20.91 83.42
N LEU A 58 -26.92 -21.88 84.12
CA LEU A 58 -28.18 -21.69 84.86
C LEU A 58 -27.99 -20.74 86.05
N ASN A 59 -28.74 -19.64 86.06
CA ASN A 59 -28.72 -18.65 87.11
C ASN A 59 -30.11 -18.44 87.72
N LYS A 60 -30.29 -18.80 89.00
CA LYS A 60 -31.57 -18.66 89.71
C LYS A 60 -32.06 -17.20 89.85
N GLU A 61 -31.15 -16.22 89.74
CA GLU A 61 -31.48 -14.79 89.84
C GLU A 61 -31.89 -14.19 88.47
N GLU A 62 -31.87 -14.97 87.39
CA GLU A 62 -32.12 -14.51 86.03
C GLU A 62 -33.40 -15.13 85.45
N HIS A 63 -34.38 -14.29 85.09
CA HIS A 63 -35.72 -14.73 84.71
C HIS A 63 -36.02 -14.66 83.20
N ASP A 64 -35.00 -14.44 82.35
CA ASP A 64 -35.11 -14.37 80.89
C ASP A 64 -34.17 -15.36 80.15
N GLN A 65 -33.58 -16.32 80.88
CA GLN A 65 -32.61 -17.28 80.33
C GLN A 65 -33.18 -18.10 79.17
N LEU A 66 -34.43 -18.59 79.29
CA LEU A 66 -35.08 -19.34 78.22
C LEU A 66 -35.25 -18.47 76.95
N TYR A 67 -35.57 -17.19 77.11
CA TYR A 67 -35.67 -16.25 75.99
C TYR A 67 -34.32 -16.02 75.31
N LYS A 68 -33.26 -15.79 76.10
CA LYS A 68 -31.87 -15.66 75.59
C LYS A 68 -31.40 -16.94 74.88
N ALA A 69 -31.70 -18.10 75.44
CA ALA A 69 -31.39 -19.39 74.85
C ALA A 69 -32.07 -19.57 73.48
N ILE A 70 -33.35 -19.24 73.37
CA ILE A 70 -34.09 -19.27 72.11
C ILE A 70 -33.45 -18.31 71.08
N LEU A 71 -33.11 -17.08 71.47
CA LEU A 71 -32.46 -16.13 70.57
C LEU A 71 -31.09 -16.63 70.07
N LEU A 72 -30.29 -17.26 70.93
CA LEU A 72 -28.98 -17.80 70.55
C LEU A 72 -29.12 -19.00 69.63
N LEU A 73 -29.98 -19.97 69.98
CA LEU A 73 -30.18 -21.18 69.20
C LEU A 73 -30.78 -20.87 67.83
N VAL A 74 -31.77 -19.97 67.78
CA VAL A 74 -32.42 -19.57 66.52
C VAL A 74 -31.53 -18.61 65.74
N GLY A 75 -30.92 -17.62 66.38
CA GLY A 75 -30.04 -16.65 65.74
C GLY A 75 -28.77 -17.27 65.19
N GLY A 76 -28.17 -18.23 65.89
CA GLY A 76 -27.02 -19.01 65.41
C GLY A 76 -27.38 -19.81 64.17
N ALA A 77 -28.47 -20.57 64.21
CA ALA A 77 -28.94 -21.37 63.07
C ALA A 77 -29.26 -20.50 61.84
N ILE A 78 -29.93 -19.35 62.02
CA ILE A 78 -30.24 -18.45 60.90
C ILE A 78 -28.97 -17.85 60.29
N ASN A 79 -27.98 -17.48 61.11
CA ASN A 79 -26.73 -16.89 60.61
C ASN A 79 -25.86 -17.91 59.85
N GLU A 80 -26.04 -19.21 60.06
CA GLU A 80 -25.30 -20.27 59.37
C GLU A 80 -25.99 -20.76 58.08
N GLU A 81 -27.33 -20.72 58.02
CA GLU A 81 -28.09 -21.31 56.91
C GLU A 81 -28.76 -20.29 55.96
N ALA A 82 -28.76 -19.00 56.30
CA ALA A 82 -29.44 -17.97 55.52
C ALA A 82 -28.57 -16.76 55.20
N LEU A 83 -28.85 -16.14 54.05
CA LEU A 83 -28.27 -14.86 53.68
C LEU A 83 -28.91 -13.73 54.50
N LEU A 84 -28.09 -12.91 55.15
CA LEU A 84 -28.57 -11.80 55.96
C LEU A 84 -28.60 -10.51 55.13
N ILE A 85 -29.75 -9.83 55.10
CA ILE A 85 -29.93 -8.57 54.35
C ILE A 85 -28.84 -7.55 54.69
N LYS A 86 -28.45 -7.46 55.97
CA LYS A 86 -27.41 -6.53 56.46
C LYS A 86 -26.04 -6.75 55.81
N ASN A 87 -25.75 -7.97 55.35
CA ASN A 87 -24.46 -8.34 54.79
C ASN A 87 -24.37 -8.03 53.28
N ASN A 88 -25.49 -7.70 52.63
CA ASN A 88 -25.55 -7.40 51.20
C ASN A 88 -24.77 -8.43 50.35
N LEU A 89 -25.03 -9.72 50.59
CA LEU A 89 -24.44 -10.86 49.87
C LEU A 89 -22.94 -11.07 50.08
N SER A 90 -22.31 -10.37 51.04
CA SER A 90 -20.92 -10.65 51.43
C SER A 90 -20.75 -12.00 52.13
N ASP A 91 -21.85 -12.59 52.60
CA ASP A 91 -22.02 -13.90 53.21
C ASP A 91 -22.37 -15.02 52.22
N VAL A 92 -22.38 -14.74 50.92
CA VAL A 92 -22.43 -15.78 49.88
C VAL A 92 -21.10 -16.52 49.86
N GLU A 93 -21.14 -17.83 50.11
CA GLU A 93 -19.96 -18.70 50.15
C GLU A 93 -19.30 -18.84 48.77
N ASP A 94 -20.07 -19.26 47.76
CA ASP A 94 -19.60 -19.38 46.38
C ASP A 94 -20.30 -18.35 45.47
N LYS A 95 -19.55 -17.29 45.15
CA LYS A 95 -20.05 -16.20 44.31
C LYS A 95 -20.17 -16.60 42.84
N ASP A 96 -19.32 -17.52 42.37
CA ASP A 96 -19.35 -17.96 40.97
C ASP A 96 -20.56 -18.87 40.74
N GLU A 97 -20.83 -19.79 41.66
CA GLU A 97 -22.02 -20.65 41.66
C GLU A 97 -23.30 -19.82 41.86
N ALA A 98 -23.28 -18.78 42.71
CA ALA A 98 -24.40 -17.85 42.84
C ALA A 98 -24.68 -17.09 41.52
N VAL A 99 -23.64 -16.65 40.81
CA VAL A 99 -23.76 -16.03 39.48
C VAL A 99 -24.31 -17.01 38.45
N GLU A 100 -23.93 -18.28 38.52
CA GLU A 100 -24.46 -19.35 37.65
C GLU A 100 -25.93 -19.64 37.94
N ASN A 101 -26.33 -19.79 39.20
CA ASN A 101 -27.71 -20.02 39.62
C ASN A 101 -28.64 -18.84 39.31
N LEU A 102 -28.10 -17.61 39.28
CA LEU A 102 -28.82 -16.43 38.78
C LEU A 102 -28.93 -16.39 37.24
N GLY A 103 -28.32 -17.33 36.52
CA GLY A 103 -28.30 -17.38 35.06
C GLY A 103 -27.41 -16.32 34.41
N LEU A 104 -26.49 -15.71 35.16
CA LEU A 104 -25.66 -14.59 34.70
C LEU A 104 -24.32 -15.03 34.10
N LYS A 105 -23.93 -16.29 34.26
CA LYS A 105 -22.69 -16.85 33.71
C LYS A 105 -22.50 -16.52 32.21
N PRO A 106 -23.48 -16.69 31.31
CA PRO A 106 -23.32 -16.32 29.90
C PRO A 106 -23.07 -14.82 29.67
N THR A 107 -23.58 -13.95 30.54
CA THR A 107 -23.36 -12.50 30.46
C THR A 107 -21.95 -12.13 30.90
N VAL A 108 -21.46 -12.72 31.99
CA VAL A 108 -20.09 -12.53 32.48
C VAL A 108 -19.09 -12.99 31.42
N ASP A 109 -19.30 -14.18 30.85
CA ASP A 109 -18.41 -14.72 29.82
C ASP A 109 -18.43 -13.86 28.54
N LYS A 110 -19.59 -13.36 28.12
CA LYS A 110 -19.67 -12.42 26.98
C LYS A 110 -18.96 -11.11 27.26
N ALA A 111 -19.14 -10.53 28.44
CA ALA A 111 -18.51 -9.27 28.82
C ALA A 111 -16.98 -9.40 28.90
N LYS A 112 -16.49 -10.52 29.45
CA LYS A 112 -15.05 -10.82 29.53
C LYS A 112 -14.39 -10.97 28.16
N ASN A 113 -15.14 -11.43 27.16
CA ASN A 113 -14.65 -11.64 25.80
C ASN A 113 -15.12 -10.55 24.81
N ALA A 114 -15.73 -9.47 25.30
CA ALA A 114 -16.18 -8.37 24.45
C ALA A 114 -15.01 -7.46 24.07
N VAL A 115 -15.07 -6.88 22.87
CA VAL A 115 -14.10 -5.88 22.43
C VAL A 115 -14.21 -4.60 23.28
N GLN A 116 -13.09 -4.14 23.83
CA GLN A 116 -13.04 -2.95 24.69
C GLN A 116 -12.97 -1.62 23.90
N ARG A 117 -13.40 -0.52 24.53
CA ARG A 117 -13.49 0.81 23.89
C ARG A 117 -12.16 1.56 23.84
N ASP A 118 -11.26 1.26 24.76
CA ASP A 118 -9.92 1.85 24.89
C ASP A 118 -8.85 1.10 24.08
N GLY A 119 -9.26 0.03 23.38
CA GLY A 119 -8.42 -0.76 22.48
C GLY A 119 -8.41 -2.22 22.87
N ASP A 120 -8.27 -3.11 21.89
CA ASP A 120 -8.30 -4.55 22.12
C ASP A 120 -7.53 -5.33 21.04
N THR A 121 -7.22 -6.59 21.32
CA THR A 121 -6.70 -7.57 20.34
C THR A 121 -7.73 -8.66 20.12
N MET A 122 -8.26 -8.75 18.90
CA MET A 122 -9.19 -9.83 18.51
C MET A 122 -8.44 -11.08 18.05
N THR A 123 -8.93 -12.26 18.43
CA THR A 123 -8.38 -13.55 17.98
C THR A 123 -9.00 -14.06 16.66
N GLY A 124 -10.07 -13.41 16.18
CA GLY A 124 -10.76 -13.75 14.93
C GLY A 124 -10.84 -12.59 13.94
N GLU A 125 -11.40 -12.85 12.76
CA GLU A 125 -11.55 -11.84 11.69
C GLU A 125 -12.64 -10.79 12.03
N LEU A 126 -12.33 -9.51 11.80
CA LEU A 126 -13.33 -8.45 11.78
C LEU A 126 -14.00 -8.38 10.41
N LYS A 127 -15.28 -8.75 10.34
CA LYS A 127 -16.08 -8.75 9.10
C LYS A 127 -17.05 -7.57 9.10
N ILE A 128 -16.95 -6.73 8.08
CA ILE A 128 -17.76 -5.51 7.95
C ILE A 128 -18.55 -5.56 6.64
N ARG A 129 -19.88 -5.57 6.74
CA ARG A 129 -20.78 -5.52 5.56
C ARG A 129 -21.05 -4.10 5.07
N GLY A 130 -20.80 -3.10 5.92
CA GLY A 130 -21.01 -1.69 5.60
C GLY A 130 -20.16 -1.23 4.42
N VAL A 131 -20.71 -0.32 3.62
CA VAL A 131 -20.04 0.25 2.45
C VAL A 131 -18.84 1.09 2.88
N ASN A 132 -19.03 2.03 3.81
CA ASN A 132 -17.94 2.70 4.53
C ASN A 132 -17.53 1.78 5.68
N ALA A 133 -16.52 0.96 5.48
CA ALA A 133 -16.23 -0.16 6.38
C ALA A 133 -15.40 0.26 7.60
N LEU A 134 -14.27 0.94 7.37
CA LEU A 134 -13.35 1.38 8.42
C LEU A 134 -12.98 2.85 8.19
N ARG A 135 -12.82 3.59 9.29
CA ARG A 135 -12.33 4.97 9.29
C ARG A 135 -11.12 5.11 10.20
N ILE A 136 -10.09 5.79 9.71
CA ILE A 136 -8.95 6.26 10.50
C ILE A 136 -8.99 7.78 10.39
N PHE A 137 -9.02 8.51 11.52
CA PHE A 137 -9.26 9.95 11.48
C PHE A 137 -8.52 10.71 12.58
N ASN A 138 -8.40 12.02 12.35
CA ASN A 138 -8.17 13.03 13.37
C ASN A 138 -9.23 14.13 13.23
N GLU A 139 -9.03 15.29 13.85
CA GLU A 139 -9.94 16.43 13.76
C GLU A 139 -10.13 16.93 12.30
N ALA A 140 -9.04 17.06 11.55
CA ALA A 140 -9.06 17.63 10.21
C ALA A 140 -9.53 16.64 9.14
N PHE A 141 -9.01 15.42 9.13
CA PHE A 141 -9.23 14.47 8.04
C PHE A 141 -9.52 13.07 8.55
N GLY A 142 -10.39 12.38 7.82
CA GLY A 142 -10.63 10.95 7.93
C GLY A 142 -10.25 10.28 6.64
N LEU A 143 -9.72 9.06 6.73
CA LEU A 143 -9.56 8.14 5.61
C LEU A 143 -10.55 6.99 5.78
N ILE A 144 -11.42 6.81 4.78
CA ILE A 144 -12.45 5.78 4.78
C ILE A 144 -12.04 4.67 3.82
N PHE A 145 -11.97 3.45 4.33
CA PHE A 145 -11.88 2.23 3.56
C PHE A 145 -13.28 1.86 3.11
N ARG A 146 -13.58 2.16 1.84
CA ARG A 146 -14.93 2.02 1.30
C ARG A 146 -14.98 0.89 0.29
N ARG A 147 -15.86 -0.08 0.51
CA ARG A 147 -16.26 -1.08 -0.48
C ARG A 147 -17.50 -0.59 -1.23
N SER A 148 -17.35 -0.13 -2.46
CA SER A 148 -18.47 0.11 -3.37
C SER A 148 -18.86 -1.19 -4.09
N GLU A 149 -19.75 -1.13 -5.09
CA GLU A 149 -20.27 -2.29 -5.82
C GLU A 149 -19.16 -3.28 -6.21
N GLU A 150 -18.26 -2.83 -7.09
CA GLU A 150 -17.17 -3.64 -7.63
C GLU A 150 -15.78 -3.15 -7.23
N CYS A 151 -15.66 -2.12 -6.38
CA CYS A 151 -14.36 -1.53 -6.06
C CYS A 151 -14.09 -1.38 -4.56
N LEU A 152 -12.81 -1.48 -4.19
CA LEU A 152 -12.29 -0.98 -2.93
C LEU A 152 -11.66 0.39 -3.15
N HIS A 153 -12.04 1.37 -2.35
CA HIS A 153 -11.49 2.73 -2.40
C HIS A 153 -10.88 3.12 -1.05
N LEU A 154 -9.83 3.92 -1.10
CA LEU A 154 -9.34 4.69 0.05
C LEU A 154 -9.73 6.15 -0.19
N ILE A 155 -10.71 6.66 0.56
CA ILE A 155 -11.32 7.97 0.29
C ILE A 155 -11.12 8.89 1.50
N PRO A 156 -10.42 10.03 1.33
CA PRO A 156 -10.37 11.03 2.39
C PRO A 156 -11.69 11.77 2.51
N THR A 157 -12.01 12.25 3.71
CA THR A 157 -13.09 13.21 3.94
C THR A 157 -12.72 14.59 3.40
N ARG A 158 -13.65 15.55 3.49
CA ARG A 158 -13.29 16.97 3.44
C ARG A 158 -12.51 17.36 4.70
N GLU A 159 -11.78 18.45 4.61
CA GLU A 159 -11.08 19.07 5.74
C GLU A 159 -12.06 19.50 6.84
N ASN A 160 -11.65 19.35 8.09
CA ASN A 160 -12.43 19.57 9.32
C ASN A 160 -13.67 18.68 9.46
N GLN A 161 -13.69 17.54 8.76
CA GLN A 161 -14.77 16.57 8.86
C GLN A 161 -14.24 15.15 9.12
N GLY A 162 -13.16 15.03 9.89
CA GLY A 162 -12.43 13.77 9.99
C GLY A 162 -13.22 12.63 10.62
N GLU A 163 -13.87 12.87 11.76
CA GLU A 163 -14.62 11.83 12.49
C GLU A 163 -15.96 11.50 11.81
N ASN A 164 -16.79 12.52 11.57
CA ASN A 164 -18.19 12.36 11.17
C ASN A 164 -18.49 12.80 9.73
N GLY A 165 -17.49 13.23 8.97
CA GLY A 165 -17.68 13.68 7.59
C GLY A 165 -18.01 12.57 6.61
N ASP A 166 -18.78 12.92 5.59
CA ASP A 166 -19.02 12.06 4.44
C ASP A 166 -17.76 11.84 3.60
N ILE A 167 -17.86 10.94 2.62
CA ILE A 167 -16.80 10.71 1.65
C ILE A 167 -16.49 11.99 0.86
N GLY A 168 -15.20 12.30 0.71
CA GLY A 168 -14.75 13.42 -0.10
C GLY A 168 -14.81 13.14 -1.61
N PRO A 169 -14.48 14.15 -2.43
CA PRO A 169 -14.47 14.01 -3.89
C PRO A 169 -13.24 13.25 -4.43
N LEU A 170 -12.19 13.09 -3.63
CA LEU A 170 -10.93 12.50 -4.08
C LEU A 170 -11.02 10.97 -4.16
N ARG A 171 -10.30 10.40 -5.15
CA ARG A 171 -10.11 8.96 -5.34
C ARG A 171 -8.61 8.67 -5.53
N PRO A 172 -7.78 8.81 -4.48
CA PRO A 172 -6.34 8.61 -4.58
C PRO A 172 -5.98 7.15 -4.91
N PHE A 173 -6.78 6.19 -4.43
CA PHE A 173 -6.61 4.76 -4.70
C PHE A 173 -7.97 4.10 -4.93
N THR A 174 -8.08 3.33 -6.01
CA THR A 174 -9.21 2.47 -6.33
C THR A 174 -8.71 1.13 -6.84
N MET A 175 -9.18 0.03 -6.28
CA MET A 175 -8.97 -1.31 -6.82
C MET A 175 -10.30 -1.88 -7.30
N ASN A 176 -10.37 -2.30 -8.56
CA ASN A 176 -11.48 -3.09 -9.05
C ASN A 176 -11.37 -4.52 -8.49
N LEU A 177 -12.38 -4.98 -7.77
CA LEU A 177 -12.42 -6.27 -7.09
C LEU A 177 -12.67 -7.45 -8.05
N ARG A 178 -13.13 -7.20 -9.27
CA ARG A 178 -13.32 -8.20 -10.31
C ARG A 178 -12.04 -8.44 -11.11
N THR A 179 -11.31 -7.39 -11.47
CA THR A 179 -10.13 -7.46 -12.34
C THR A 179 -8.81 -7.38 -11.58
N GLY A 180 -8.82 -6.87 -10.34
CA GLY A 180 -7.61 -6.55 -9.58
C GLY A 180 -6.89 -5.27 -10.05
N GLU A 181 -7.42 -4.58 -11.07
CA GLU A 181 -6.83 -3.35 -11.59
C GLU A 181 -6.82 -2.25 -10.52
N ILE A 182 -5.68 -1.58 -10.39
CA ILE A 182 -5.50 -0.45 -9.47
C ILE A 182 -5.41 0.84 -10.27
N THR A 183 -6.23 1.82 -9.90
CA THR A 183 -6.19 3.17 -10.45
C THR A 183 -5.82 4.17 -9.36
N MET A 184 -4.87 5.06 -9.67
CA MET A 184 -4.42 6.13 -8.79
C MET A 184 -4.37 7.45 -9.57
N SER A 185 -4.83 8.54 -8.95
CA SER A 185 -4.90 9.85 -9.62
C SER A 185 -3.58 10.63 -9.60
N LYS A 186 -2.75 10.41 -8.58
CA LYS A 186 -1.42 11.00 -8.43
C LYS A 186 -0.49 9.95 -7.84
N VAL A 187 0.69 9.79 -8.43
CA VAL A 187 1.70 8.83 -8.00
C VAL A 187 3.06 9.53 -8.00
N SER A 188 3.77 9.46 -6.87
CA SER A 188 5.19 9.78 -6.77
C SER A 188 5.89 8.52 -6.29
N VAL A 189 6.87 8.04 -7.05
CA VAL A 189 7.65 6.84 -6.72
C VAL A 189 9.09 7.26 -6.38
N GLY A 190 9.68 6.64 -5.37
CA GLY A 190 11.07 6.85 -4.95
C GLY A 190 11.86 5.54 -4.88
N GLY A 191 13.17 5.63 -4.65
CA GLY A 191 14.07 4.47 -4.54
C GLY A 191 14.23 3.70 -5.85
N ASP A 192 14.51 2.39 -5.73
CA ASP A 192 14.76 1.47 -6.85
C ASP A 192 13.48 0.98 -7.54
N SER A 193 12.53 1.88 -7.83
CA SER A 193 11.23 1.50 -8.41
C SER A 193 11.38 0.87 -9.79
N GLN A 194 10.72 -0.27 -10.03
CA GLN A 194 10.82 -1.04 -11.26
C GLN A 194 9.45 -1.26 -11.91
N VAL A 195 9.40 -1.17 -13.23
CA VAL A 195 8.27 -1.63 -14.04
C VAL A 195 8.67 -2.95 -14.69
N ARG A 196 7.94 -4.03 -14.38
CA ARG A 196 8.18 -5.35 -14.99
C ARG A 196 7.27 -5.51 -16.21
N GLY A 197 7.85 -5.39 -17.39
CA GLY A 197 7.14 -5.43 -18.67
C GLY A 197 7.08 -4.05 -19.35
N ALA A 198 6.05 -3.84 -20.16
CA ALA A 198 5.93 -2.68 -21.02
C ALA A 198 5.28 -1.50 -20.27
N LEU A 199 5.86 -0.30 -20.39
CA LEU A 199 5.28 0.95 -19.87
C LEU A 199 4.66 1.75 -21.01
N GLY A 200 3.41 2.17 -20.85
CA GLY A 200 2.76 3.09 -21.78
C GLY A 200 2.51 4.44 -21.11
N ILE A 201 2.88 5.54 -21.78
CA ILE A 201 2.64 6.90 -21.32
C ILE A 201 1.49 7.49 -22.13
N GLY A 202 0.32 7.62 -21.50
CA GLY A 202 -0.92 8.08 -22.13
C GLY A 202 -1.62 7.02 -22.99
N VAL A 203 -1.08 5.81 -23.06
CA VAL A 203 -1.52 4.72 -23.95
C VAL A 203 -1.27 3.34 -23.33
N GLN A 204 -1.91 2.31 -23.86
CA GLN A 204 -1.49 0.93 -23.64
C GLN A 204 -0.33 0.61 -24.59
N ASN A 205 0.86 0.31 -24.07
CA ASN A 205 2.03 0.00 -24.89
C ASN A 205 1.81 -1.31 -25.69
N ALA A 206 1.96 -1.22 -27.02
CA ALA A 206 1.89 -2.35 -27.97
C ALA A 206 3.27 -2.78 -28.51
N LEU A 207 4.34 -2.03 -28.23
CA LEU A 207 5.72 -2.48 -28.49
C LEU A 207 6.05 -3.76 -27.70
N GLY A 208 5.46 -3.93 -26.51
CA GLY A 208 5.60 -5.11 -25.66
C GLY A 208 7.01 -5.30 -25.08
N GLY A 209 7.21 -6.37 -24.29
CA GLY A 209 8.48 -6.67 -23.63
C GLY A 209 8.99 -5.50 -22.75
N ASN A 210 10.32 -5.33 -22.68
CA ASN A 210 10.95 -4.22 -21.96
C ASN A 210 10.96 -2.97 -22.85
N SER A 211 9.90 -2.17 -22.77
CA SER A 211 9.74 -0.99 -23.62
C SER A 211 8.97 0.14 -22.95
N ILE A 212 9.11 1.33 -23.51
CA ILE A 212 8.32 2.51 -23.18
C ILE A 212 7.69 3.03 -24.47
N ALA A 213 6.37 3.21 -24.51
CA ALA A 213 5.64 3.81 -25.62
C ALA A 213 5.07 5.18 -25.21
N PHE A 214 5.06 6.14 -26.13
CA PHE A 214 4.68 7.54 -25.88
C PHE A 214 3.62 8.04 -26.86
N GLY A 215 2.49 8.54 -26.35
CA GLY A 215 1.48 9.26 -27.14
C GLY A 215 0.60 8.39 -28.04
N ASP A 216 1.19 7.43 -28.75
CA ASP A 216 0.54 6.30 -29.41
C ASP A 216 1.08 4.98 -28.80
N ASN A 217 0.53 3.84 -29.22
CA ASN A 217 0.89 2.55 -28.65
C ASN A 217 2.15 1.89 -29.27
N ASP A 218 2.75 2.47 -30.31
CA ASP A 218 3.80 1.82 -31.10
C ASP A 218 4.99 2.74 -31.48
N THR A 219 5.10 3.91 -30.86
CA THR A 219 6.26 4.81 -30.90
C THR A 219 6.95 4.86 -29.54
N GLY A 220 8.27 4.66 -29.51
CA GLY A 220 9.05 4.77 -28.28
C GLY A 220 10.39 4.03 -28.28
N LEU A 221 10.77 3.50 -27.12
CA LEU A 221 12.06 2.83 -26.89
C LEU A 221 11.84 1.38 -26.49
N LYS A 222 12.60 0.44 -27.06
CA LYS A 222 12.49 -0.99 -26.77
C LYS A 222 13.86 -1.63 -26.67
N GLN A 223 14.08 -2.40 -25.60
CA GLN A 223 15.25 -3.26 -25.49
C GLN A 223 14.99 -4.57 -26.24
N ASN A 224 15.82 -4.88 -27.22
CA ASN A 224 15.70 -6.08 -28.07
C ASN A 224 16.84 -7.10 -27.83
N GLY A 225 17.64 -6.90 -26.79
CA GLY A 225 18.73 -7.76 -26.38
C GLY A 225 19.65 -7.04 -25.40
N ASP A 226 20.60 -7.77 -24.84
CA ASP A 226 21.64 -7.15 -24.02
C ASP A 226 22.45 -6.16 -24.86
N GLY A 227 22.59 -4.93 -24.35
CA GLY A 227 23.23 -3.83 -25.06
C GLY A 227 22.54 -3.34 -26.34
N LEU A 228 21.31 -3.78 -26.66
CA LEU A 228 20.55 -3.37 -27.85
C LEU A 228 19.31 -2.56 -27.47
N LEU A 229 19.41 -1.23 -27.60
CA LEU A 229 18.30 -0.31 -27.38
C LEU A 229 17.83 0.27 -28.73
N ASP A 230 16.58 -0.01 -29.08
CA ASP A 230 15.99 0.37 -30.36
C ASP A 230 14.93 1.47 -30.18
N VAL A 231 14.87 2.38 -31.14
CA VAL A 231 13.86 3.42 -31.28
C VAL A 231 12.84 3.00 -32.31
N TYR A 232 11.57 3.07 -31.93
CA TYR A 232 10.42 2.78 -32.78
C TYR A 232 9.60 4.04 -33.03
N ALA A 233 9.06 4.16 -34.24
CA ALA A 233 8.07 5.17 -34.60
C ALA A 233 7.00 4.52 -35.46
N ASN A 234 5.73 4.60 -35.03
CA ASN A 234 4.58 4.00 -35.70
C ASN A 234 4.84 2.52 -36.06
N GLY A 235 5.34 1.76 -35.08
CA GLY A 235 5.65 0.33 -35.19
C GLY A 235 6.92 -0.01 -35.96
N GLN A 236 7.64 0.99 -36.51
CA GLN A 236 8.83 0.78 -37.31
C GLN A 236 10.12 1.01 -36.52
N HIS A 237 11.05 0.06 -36.56
CA HIS A 237 12.39 0.23 -35.98
C HIS A 237 13.22 1.21 -36.83
N VAL A 238 13.41 2.43 -36.34
CA VAL A 238 14.06 3.52 -37.08
C VAL A 238 15.55 3.68 -36.73
N PHE A 239 15.95 3.36 -35.50
CA PHE A 239 17.31 3.59 -35.04
C PHE A 239 17.71 2.63 -33.91
N ARG A 240 18.98 2.18 -33.91
CA ARG A 240 19.55 1.29 -32.88
C ARG A 240 20.77 1.92 -32.22
N PHE A 241 20.78 1.85 -30.89
CA PHE A 241 21.92 2.10 -30.02
C PHE A 241 22.49 0.76 -29.55
N GLN A 242 23.79 0.57 -29.76
CA GLN A 242 24.55 -0.62 -29.38
C GLN A 242 26.02 -0.25 -29.15
N ASN A 243 26.77 -1.13 -28.48
CA ASN A 243 28.14 -0.84 -28.01
C ASN A 243 29.09 -0.36 -29.14
N GLY A 244 29.10 -1.04 -30.29
CA GLY A 244 30.09 -0.77 -31.35
C GLY A 244 29.76 0.37 -32.31
N ALA A 245 28.48 0.62 -32.58
CA ALA A 245 28.07 1.62 -33.57
C ALA A 245 26.60 2.02 -33.38
N LEU A 246 26.26 3.24 -33.79
CA LEU A 246 24.88 3.64 -33.96
C LEU A 246 24.41 3.23 -35.37
N GLN A 247 23.24 2.59 -35.46
CA GLN A 247 22.68 2.14 -36.74
C GLN A 247 21.36 2.83 -37.02
N SER A 248 21.31 3.63 -38.09
CA SER A 248 20.05 4.14 -38.62
C SER A 248 19.47 3.17 -39.64
N ASN A 249 18.20 2.82 -39.51
CA ASN A 249 17.45 2.04 -40.52
C ASN A 249 16.67 2.94 -41.48
N ARG A 250 16.78 4.26 -41.32
CA ARG A 250 16.19 5.28 -42.17
C ARG A 250 17.26 6.27 -42.64
N ALA A 251 16.96 7.07 -43.65
CA ALA A 251 17.84 8.16 -44.05
C ALA A 251 18.03 9.14 -42.89
N VAL A 252 19.27 9.60 -42.67
CA VAL A 252 19.58 10.61 -41.65
C VAL A 252 19.68 11.96 -42.35
N ASN A 253 18.79 12.89 -41.98
CA ASN A 253 18.90 14.28 -42.42
C ASN A 253 19.74 15.06 -41.41
N VAL A 254 20.80 15.72 -41.88
CA VAL A 254 21.72 16.48 -41.03
C VAL A 254 21.74 17.93 -41.51
N SER A 255 21.31 18.87 -40.65
CA SER A 255 21.30 20.31 -40.97
C SER A 255 22.69 20.94 -40.93
N GLY A 256 23.61 20.34 -40.19
CA GLY A 256 25.00 20.78 -40.06
C GLY A 256 25.98 19.94 -40.88
N ARG A 257 27.27 20.11 -40.57
CA ARG A 257 28.35 19.32 -41.18
C ARG A 257 28.44 17.94 -40.54
N VAL A 258 28.60 16.91 -41.37
CA VAL A 258 29.05 15.58 -40.94
C VAL A 258 30.56 15.51 -41.12
N THR A 259 31.29 15.16 -40.05
CA THR A 259 32.74 14.94 -40.10
C THR A 259 33.05 13.48 -39.74
N PRO A 260 33.16 12.57 -40.72
CA PRO A 260 33.66 11.22 -40.49
C PRO A 260 35.08 11.20 -39.92
N SER A 261 35.40 10.19 -39.12
CA SER A 261 36.78 9.89 -38.71
C SER A 261 37.62 9.33 -39.86
N ASP A 262 36.96 8.74 -40.85
CA ASP A 262 37.55 8.21 -42.06
C ASP A 262 36.66 8.59 -43.25
N TYR A 263 37.25 9.26 -44.25
CA TYR A 263 36.60 9.66 -45.50
C TYR A 263 36.86 8.66 -46.63
N GLY A 264 37.55 7.53 -46.40
CA GLY A 264 37.97 6.60 -47.44
C GLY A 264 36.84 6.15 -48.37
N ASN A 265 35.62 5.99 -47.85
CA ASN A 265 34.43 5.64 -48.65
C ASN A 265 33.84 6.81 -49.47
N PHE A 266 34.16 8.07 -49.12
CA PHE A 266 33.90 9.26 -49.92
C PHE A 266 35.03 9.50 -50.92
N ASP A 267 36.28 9.37 -50.49
CA ASP A 267 37.49 9.57 -51.30
C ASP A 267 37.60 8.54 -52.43
N ALA A 268 37.14 7.31 -52.23
CA ALA A 268 37.04 6.32 -53.30
C ALA A 268 36.00 6.68 -54.37
N ARG A 269 35.00 7.51 -54.03
CA ARG A 269 33.96 7.97 -54.95
C ARG A 269 34.24 9.35 -55.55
N TYR A 270 35.03 10.19 -54.88
CA TYR A 270 35.36 11.55 -55.28
C TYR A 270 36.88 11.75 -55.27
N GLN A 271 37.47 12.21 -56.39
CA GLN A 271 38.91 12.46 -56.45
C GLN A 271 39.34 13.49 -55.38
N THR A 272 40.21 13.08 -54.47
CA THR A 272 40.70 13.91 -53.36
C THR A 272 41.52 15.08 -53.87
N LYS A 273 41.84 16.06 -53.01
CA LYS A 273 42.86 17.08 -53.31
C LYS A 273 44.19 16.47 -53.79
N THR A 274 44.51 15.24 -53.38
CA THR A 274 45.77 14.57 -53.72
C THR A 274 45.72 13.86 -55.08
N GLY A 275 44.54 13.50 -55.57
CA GLY A 275 44.38 12.79 -56.87
C GLY A 275 43.61 13.57 -57.95
N GLY A 276 42.81 14.55 -57.56
CA GLY A 276 42.00 15.40 -58.43
C GLY A 276 42.69 16.72 -58.77
N VAL A 277 42.12 17.41 -59.77
CA VAL A 277 42.55 18.76 -60.15
C VAL A 277 42.15 19.74 -59.05
N GLN A 278 43.15 20.27 -58.35
CA GLN A 278 43.00 21.25 -57.27
C GLN A 278 42.75 22.66 -57.83
N ASP A 279 43.36 22.98 -58.97
CA ASP A 279 43.29 24.29 -59.62
C ASP A 279 43.69 24.17 -61.11
N VAL A 280 43.31 25.14 -61.93
CA VAL A 280 43.65 25.23 -63.36
C VAL A 280 44.08 26.66 -63.69
N ARG A 281 45.22 26.81 -64.39
CA ARG A 281 45.74 28.13 -64.79
C ARG A 281 46.40 28.12 -66.16
N TYR A 282 46.60 29.30 -66.74
CA TYR A 282 47.60 29.48 -67.79
C TYR A 282 49.00 29.64 -67.18
N GLY A 283 49.97 28.90 -67.69
CA GLY A 283 51.38 29.04 -67.34
C GLY A 283 52.01 30.28 -67.97
N SER A 284 53.33 30.35 -68.00
CA SER A 284 54.06 31.49 -68.60
C SER A 284 53.73 31.67 -70.08
N GLU A 285 53.67 32.92 -70.51
CA GLU A 285 53.42 33.26 -71.91
C GLU A 285 54.66 33.03 -72.76
N MET A 286 54.46 32.38 -73.90
CA MET A 286 55.46 32.08 -74.91
C MET A 286 55.11 32.83 -76.20
N TYR A 287 56.11 33.09 -77.02
CA TYR A 287 55.94 33.81 -78.28
C TYR A 287 56.60 33.02 -79.41
N TYR A 288 55.88 32.88 -80.53
CA TYR A 288 56.40 32.31 -81.76
C TYR A 288 56.54 33.42 -82.82
N ASN A 289 57.75 33.56 -83.38
CA ASN A 289 58.07 34.49 -84.45
C ASN A 289 58.44 33.69 -85.73
N PRO A 290 57.82 33.97 -86.89
CA PRO A 290 58.12 33.29 -88.16
C PRO A 290 59.46 33.70 -88.80
N GLY A 291 60.19 34.67 -88.25
CA GLY A 291 61.54 35.07 -88.67
C GLY A 291 61.61 36.20 -89.70
N GLY A 292 60.48 36.67 -90.23
CA GLY A 292 60.42 37.77 -91.21
C GLY A 292 59.02 37.94 -91.79
N ASN A 293 58.75 39.09 -92.43
CA ASN A 293 57.44 39.42 -93.01
C ASN A 293 57.26 38.91 -94.44
N GLU A 294 58.30 38.36 -95.08
CA GLU A 294 58.22 37.75 -96.41
C GLU A 294 57.94 36.23 -96.41
N ILE A 295 57.78 35.62 -95.22
CA ILE A 295 57.65 34.16 -95.06
C ILE A 295 56.19 33.80 -94.83
N SER A 296 55.66 32.87 -95.64
CA SER A 296 54.39 32.21 -95.32
C SER A 296 54.58 31.21 -94.19
N TRP A 297 53.78 31.31 -93.13
CA TRP A 297 53.92 30.44 -91.96
C TRP A 297 52.57 29.90 -91.49
N THR A 298 52.61 28.78 -90.78
CA THR A 298 51.47 28.18 -90.10
C THR A 298 51.91 27.76 -88.73
N PHE A 299 51.27 28.31 -87.69
CA PHE A 299 51.50 27.89 -86.33
C PHE A 299 50.33 27.07 -85.82
N ARG A 300 50.64 25.98 -85.11
CA ARG A 300 49.69 25.23 -84.30
C ARG A 300 50.23 25.20 -82.89
N SER A 301 49.41 25.63 -81.93
CA SER A 301 49.78 25.59 -80.52
C SER A 301 50.25 24.18 -80.14
N PRO A 302 51.38 24.05 -79.40
CA PRO A 302 51.81 22.75 -78.88
C PRO A 302 50.73 22.11 -78.01
N SER A 303 50.81 20.79 -77.80
CA SER A 303 49.85 20.05 -76.95
C SER A 303 49.67 20.74 -75.59
N GLY A 304 48.42 20.93 -75.17
CA GLY A 304 48.08 21.63 -73.94
C GLY A 304 48.16 23.15 -73.97
N HIS A 305 48.53 23.78 -75.09
CA HIS A 305 48.67 25.24 -75.17
C HIS A 305 47.49 25.89 -75.89
N GLY A 306 47.05 27.04 -75.37
CA GLY A 306 46.10 27.93 -76.02
C GLY A 306 46.80 29.19 -76.55
N LEU A 307 46.26 29.77 -77.62
CA LEU A 307 46.67 31.12 -78.06
C LEU A 307 46.23 32.15 -77.01
N SER A 308 47.12 33.06 -76.63
CA SER A 308 46.84 34.15 -75.69
C SER A 308 46.96 35.54 -76.32
N GLY A 309 47.46 35.63 -77.55
CA GLY A 309 47.54 36.90 -78.27
C GLY A 309 48.10 36.74 -79.67
N ILE A 310 47.97 37.81 -80.45
CA ILE A 310 48.53 37.92 -81.80
C ILE A 310 49.34 39.22 -81.84
N TYR A 311 50.56 39.15 -82.36
CA TYR A 311 51.36 40.34 -82.64
C TYR A 311 51.11 40.78 -84.09
N VAL A 312 50.44 41.93 -84.24
CA VAL A 312 50.20 42.57 -85.54
C VAL A 312 51.32 43.57 -85.78
N GLN A 313 51.99 43.48 -86.93
CA GLN A 313 53.13 44.32 -87.29
C GLN A 313 52.85 45.14 -88.55
N ASP A 314 53.19 46.43 -88.50
CA ASP A 314 53.17 47.31 -89.67
C ASP A 314 54.38 46.98 -90.57
N THR A 315 54.12 46.75 -91.86
CA THR A 315 55.14 46.37 -92.84
C THR A 315 55.46 47.48 -93.84
N GLY A 316 55.00 48.71 -93.59
CA GLY A 316 55.32 49.90 -94.38
C GLY A 316 54.21 50.34 -95.35
N ARG A 317 54.48 51.43 -96.08
CA ARG A 317 53.46 52.17 -96.85
C ARG A 317 52.84 51.33 -97.98
N SER A 318 51.51 51.24 -98.00
CA SER A 318 50.69 50.50 -98.99
C SER A 318 50.75 48.97 -98.89
N SER A 319 51.02 48.44 -97.69
CA SER A 319 50.92 47.01 -97.37
C SER A 319 49.74 46.73 -96.42
N ALA A 320 49.25 45.50 -96.39
CA ALA A 320 48.32 45.05 -95.34
C ALA A 320 49.10 44.73 -94.06
N ASP A 321 48.49 44.93 -92.89
CA ASP A 321 49.07 44.52 -91.61
C ASP A 321 49.42 43.02 -91.65
N ASN A 322 50.65 42.69 -91.26
CA ASN A 322 51.10 41.29 -91.20
C ASN A 322 51.01 40.77 -89.76
N ILE A 323 50.95 39.45 -89.60
CA ILE A 323 51.05 38.82 -88.29
C ILE A 323 52.53 38.51 -88.02
N GLY A 324 53.15 39.32 -87.16
CA GLY A 324 54.56 39.19 -86.79
C GLY A 324 54.84 38.05 -85.82
N GLY A 325 53.79 37.46 -85.25
CA GLY A 325 53.87 36.26 -84.41
C GLY A 325 52.63 36.04 -83.55
N VAL A 326 52.66 34.98 -82.75
CA VAL A 326 51.56 34.62 -81.82
C VAL A 326 52.07 34.34 -80.43
N TYR A 327 51.30 34.78 -79.44
CA TYR A 327 51.50 34.45 -78.04
C TYR A 327 50.65 33.23 -77.68
N TYR A 328 51.22 32.31 -76.91
CA TYR A 328 50.55 31.09 -76.47
C TYR A 328 51.01 30.69 -75.07
N ARG A 329 50.15 30.00 -74.31
CA ARG A 329 50.44 29.59 -72.93
C ARG A 329 50.00 28.15 -72.70
N PRO A 330 50.75 27.35 -71.92
CA PRO A 330 50.27 26.04 -71.51
C PRO A 330 49.09 26.20 -70.55
N LEU A 331 48.02 25.48 -70.78
CA LEU A 331 47.03 25.21 -69.75
C LEU A 331 47.65 24.22 -68.77
N GLN A 332 47.65 24.58 -67.49
CA GLN A 332 48.21 23.79 -66.41
C GLN A 332 47.11 23.40 -65.43
N LYS A 333 47.23 22.20 -64.86
CA LYS A 333 46.40 21.69 -63.77
C LYS A 333 47.25 21.40 -62.55
N LEU A 334 46.79 21.80 -61.37
CA LEU A 334 47.43 21.50 -60.10
C LEU A 334 46.90 20.16 -59.59
N ILE A 335 47.78 19.19 -59.38
CA ILE A 335 47.45 17.90 -58.77
C ILE A 335 48.50 17.62 -57.70
N ASN A 336 48.05 17.33 -56.48
CA ASN A 336 48.95 17.05 -55.34
C ASN A 336 50.05 18.12 -55.13
N GLY A 337 49.69 19.41 -55.21
CA GLY A 337 50.64 20.51 -55.05
C GLY A 337 51.64 20.70 -56.21
N THR A 338 51.57 19.88 -57.27
CA THR A 338 52.44 19.96 -58.45
C THR A 338 51.65 20.41 -59.68
N TRP A 339 52.19 21.38 -60.43
CA TRP A 339 51.59 21.85 -61.68
C TRP A 339 52.01 20.96 -62.85
N TYR A 340 51.03 20.46 -63.59
CA TYR A 340 51.20 19.65 -64.80
C TYR A 340 50.64 20.40 -66.01
N ASN A 341 51.33 20.35 -67.15
CA ASN A 341 50.74 20.79 -68.41
C ASN A 341 49.64 19.82 -68.84
N VAL A 342 48.53 20.34 -69.32
CA VAL A 342 47.44 19.55 -69.89
C VAL A 342 47.90 18.96 -71.23
N ALA A 343 47.32 17.84 -71.66
CA ALA A 343 47.54 17.27 -72.98
C ALA A 343 46.35 17.59 -73.89
N SER A 344 46.61 17.87 -75.16
CA SER A 344 45.62 17.88 -76.24
C SER A 344 45.56 16.50 -76.89
N VAL A 345 44.35 16.01 -77.19
CA VAL A 345 44.07 14.75 -77.91
C VAL A 345 43.83 14.98 -79.39
#